data_AF-A0AA39IPC7-F1
#
_entry.id   AF-A0AA39IPC7-F1
#
_cell.length_a   1.000
_cell.length_b   1.000
_cell.length_c   1.000
_cell.angle_alpha   90.00
_cell.angle_beta   90.00
_cell.angle_gamma   90.00
#
_symmetry.space_group_name_H-M   'P 1'
#
loop_
_entity.id
_entity.type
_entity.pdbx_description
1 polymer ?
#
loop_
_entity_poly.entity_id
_entity_poly.type
_entity_poly.pdbx_seq_one_letter_code
_entity_poly.pdbx_strand_id
1 'polypeptide(L)'
;MHTAGWITLHVRHTERDWLHSLGNIKDVGHLTVKVFRAQNLAAADIGGKSDPFAVLELVNARLQTHTEYKTLNPEWNKLFTFSVKDIHSVLEVTVYDEDPNKKVEFLGKVAIPLLKIRNCEKRWYALKDRKLEHRAKGQILLELDVIWNPFKAAIRTFNPREKKFIAQDPKFKRAVFMNNFNRLKTFAMGILEVADFVESCWNWDSYMRSSLAFIIFLIVVYNFELYQLPLLLLIFFLRSYVYKRVAEEMEFRIRGKSLAPSMDHSGSLESDDDNDYLAEEQNDRGTTLKEKIAAVQDTLGLVQNWLDFIASLFERVRNTLNFTTSYLSALAIIVLCVATVLLYFVPIRWIIMAWGINKFTKKLRNPHFIPNNELLDFLSRVPCDQEMRWYSEFRPDPASNNDISDREGSARKR
;
A
#
# COMPACT_ATOMS: atom_id res chain seq x y z
N MET A 1 -23.09 32.23 -16.77
CA MET A 1 -21.73 32.69 -17.14
C MET A 1 -20.66 32.47 -16.07
N HIS A 2 -20.99 32.08 -14.82
CA HIS A 2 -19.99 31.88 -13.76
C HIS A 2 -19.21 30.53 -13.78
N THR A 3 -19.66 29.52 -14.54
CA THR A 3 -19.02 28.19 -14.55
C THR A 3 -17.84 28.08 -15.52
N ALA A 4 -17.79 28.92 -16.56
CA ALA A 4 -16.73 28.89 -17.56
C ALA A 4 -15.38 29.38 -16.99
N GLY A 5 -15.38 30.40 -16.13
CA GLY A 5 -14.16 30.98 -15.56
C GLY A 5 -13.37 30.03 -14.65
N TRP A 6 -14.05 29.16 -13.90
CA TRP A 6 -13.40 28.17 -13.03
C TRP A 6 -12.74 27.05 -13.82
N ILE A 7 -13.39 26.57 -14.89
CA ILE A 7 -12.82 25.55 -15.78
C ILE A 7 -11.59 26.11 -16.50
N THR A 8 -11.64 27.36 -16.98
CA THR A 8 -10.48 28.00 -17.63
C THR A 8 -9.34 28.29 -16.66
N LEU A 9 -9.61 28.61 -15.39
CA LEU A 9 -8.58 28.79 -14.36
C LEU A 9 -7.92 27.46 -13.98
N HIS A 10 -8.69 26.37 -13.84
CA HIS A 10 -8.14 25.04 -13.54
C HIS A 10 -7.31 24.48 -14.70
N VAL A 11 -7.74 24.70 -15.94
CA VAL A 11 -6.99 24.32 -17.16
C VAL A 11 -5.69 25.14 -17.30
N ARG A 12 -5.72 26.45 -17.02
CA ARG A 12 -4.51 27.29 -17.07
C ARG A 12 -3.54 27.06 -15.92
N HIS A 13 -4.00 26.60 -14.75
CA HIS A 13 -3.14 26.22 -13.64
C HIS A 13 -2.45 24.89 -13.94
N THR A 14 -3.21 23.90 -14.41
CA THR A 14 -2.65 22.61 -14.86
C THR A 14 -1.62 22.81 -15.96
N GLU A 15 -1.88 23.56 -17.03
CA GLU A 15 -0.90 23.82 -18.11
C GLU A 15 0.40 24.48 -17.64
N ARG A 16 0.34 25.46 -16.72
CA ARG A 16 1.53 26.10 -16.15
C ARG A 16 2.32 25.16 -15.23
N ASP A 17 1.62 24.31 -14.48
CA ASP A 17 2.24 23.33 -13.59
C ASP A 17 2.87 22.15 -14.35
N TRP A 18 2.31 21.76 -15.50
CA TRP A 18 2.96 20.80 -16.42
C TRP A 18 4.34 21.31 -16.84
N LEU A 19 4.43 22.60 -17.21
CA LEU A 19 5.67 23.23 -17.66
C LEU A 19 6.72 23.35 -16.53
N HIS A 20 6.31 23.61 -15.30
CA HIS A 20 7.24 23.64 -14.14
C HIS A 20 7.62 22.23 -13.62
N SER A 21 6.80 21.20 -13.83
CA SER A 21 7.16 19.80 -13.52
C SER A 21 8.29 19.24 -14.40
N LEU A 22 8.56 19.91 -15.53
CA LEU A 22 9.64 19.58 -16.46
C LEU A 22 11.00 20.15 -16.03
N GLY A 23 11.06 21.02 -15.02
CA GLY A 23 12.31 21.61 -14.54
C GLY A 23 13.23 20.63 -13.79
N ASN A 24 12.66 19.63 -13.11
CA ASN A 24 13.42 18.57 -12.43
C ASN A 24 13.06 17.18 -12.99
N ILE A 25 13.97 16.59 -13.76
CA ILE A 25 13.80 15.27 -14.38
C ILE A 25 13.57 14.14 -13.35
N LYS A 26 13.87 14.35 -12.07
CA LYS A 26 13.71 13.32 -11.03
C LYS A 26 12.31 13.24 -10.40
N ASP A 27 11.55 14.34 -10.39
CA ASP A 27 10.28 14.40 -9.66
C ASP A 27 9.10 14.07 -10.57
N VAL A 28 8.21 13.16 -10.17
CA VAL A 28 7.05 12.77 -10.96
C VAL A 28 5.88 13.74 -10.83
N GLY A 29 5.89 14.61 -9.81
CA GLY A 29 4.81 15.55 -9.53
C GLY A 29 5.05 16.36 -8.25
N HIS A 30 3.99 16.99 -7.75
CA HIS A 30 3.97 17.70 -6.47
C HIS A 30 2.67 17.41 -5.70
N LEU A 31 2.78 17.48 -4.37
CA LEU A 31 1.67 17.30 -3.43
C LEU A 31 1.55 18.58 -2.62
N THR A 32 0.36 19.16 -2.60
CA THR A 32 -0.02 20.25 -1.71
C THR A 32 -0.89 19.72 -0.59
N VAL A 33 -0.54 20.06 0.65
CA VAL A 33 -1.26 19.64 1.86
C VAL A 33 -1.65 20.87 2.65
N LYS A 34 -2.96 21.09 2.82
CA LYS A 34 -3.49 22.09 3.74
C LYS A 34 -3.94 21.41 5.02
N VAL A 35 -3.28 21.77 6.12
CA VAL A 35 -3.61 21.30 7.47
C VAL A 35 -4.45 22.38 8.14
N PHE A 36 -5.75 22.12 8.30
CA PHE A 36 -6.66 23.11 8.88
C PHE A 36 -6.64 23.06 10.40
N ARG A 37 -7.15 21.95 10.96
CA ARG A 37 -7.38 21.79 12.40
C ARG A 37 -7.45 20.32 12.78
N ALA A 38 -7.30 20.03 14.06
CA ALA A 38 -7.69 18.74 14.63
C ALA A 38 -8.81 18.93 15.66
N GLN A 39 -9.51 17.84 15.98
CA GLN A 39 -10.59 17.83 16.97
C GLN A 39 -10.52 16.61 17.86
N ASN A 40 -10.96 16.80 19.11
CA ASN A 40 -11.11 15.75 20.12
C ASN A 40 -9.83 14.94 20.33
N LEU A 41 -8.66 15.59 20.35
CA LEU A 41 -7.40 14.92 20.64
C LEU A 41 -7.38 14.31 22.05
N ALA A 42 -6.50 13.34 22.27
CA ALA A 42 -6.21 12.85 23.62
C ALA A 42 -5.57 13.97 24.46
N ALA A 43 -5.93 14.04 25.73
CA ALA A 43 -5.27 14.90 26.70
C ALA A 43 -4.07 14.14 27.26
N ALA A 44 -2.88 14.70 27.11
CA ALA A 44 -1.65 14.12 27.62
C ALA A 44 -1.12 14.89 28.86
N ASP A 45 -1.49 16.16 29.02
CA ASP A 45 -1.07 16.94 30.18
C ASP A 45 -1.93 16.69 31.43
N ILE A 46 -1.30 16.92 32.59
CA ILE A 46 -1.93 16.90 33.93
C ILE A 46 -3.14 17.84 34.00
N GLY A 47 -3.17 18.90 33.18
CA GLY A 47 -4.29 19.85 33.09
C GLY A 47 -5.47 19.40 32.23
N GLY A 48 -5.46 18.17 31.70
CA GLY A 48 -6.52 17.65 30.83
C GLY A 48 -6.54 18.27 29.43
N LYS A 49 -5.43 18.88 29.00
CA LYS A 49 -5.24 19.45 27.67
C LYS A 49 -3.94 18.91 27.05
N SER A 50 -3.57 19.44 25.89
CA SER A 50 -2.32 19.17 25.19
C SER A 50 -1.84 20.44 24.49
N ASP A 51 -0.58 20.45 24.10
CA ASP A 51 0.11 21.40 23.24
C ASP A 51 0.40 20.77 21.85
N PRO A 52 -0.64 20.49 21.03
CA PRO A 52 -0.48 19.68 19.82
C PRO A 52 0.20 20.41 18.64
N PHE A 53 1.01 19.65 17.90
CA PHE A 53 1.53 20.02 16.58
C PHE A 53 1.48 18.83 15.61
N ALA A 54 1.36 19.11 14.32
CA ALA A 54 1.32 18.10 13.27
C ALA A 54 2.64 18.04 12.49
N VAL A 55 3.16 16.83 12.31
CA VAL A 55 4.34 16.51 11.50
C VAL A 55 3.89 15.75 10.26
N LEU A 56 4.27 16.25 9.10
CA LEU A 56 4.00 15.67 7.80
C LEU A 56 5.27 15.06 7.26
N GLU A 57 5.24 13.78 6.95
CA GLU A 57 6.35 13.04 6.36
C GLU A 57 5.96 12.46 5.00
N LEU A 58 6.73 12.78 3.96
CA LEU A 58 6.65 12.12 2.66
C LEU A 58 8.02 11.49 2.36
N VAL A 59 8.13 10.18 2.59
CA VAL A 59 9.39 9.42 2.48
C VAL A 59 10.46 9.99 3.44
N ASN A 60 11.39 10.80 2.92
CA ASN A 60 12.49 11.42 3.68
C ASN A 60 12.28 12.93 3.86
N ALA A 61 11.25 13.53 3.26
CA ALA A 61 10.88 14.92 3.49
C ALA A 61 10.00 15.01 4.74
N ARG A 62 10.34 15.90 5.67
CA ARG A 62 9.61 16.11 6.93
C ARG A 62 9.38 17.60 7.15
N LEU A 63 8.12 17.99 7.34
CA LEU A 63 7.70 19.36 7.63
C LEU A 63 6.77 19.35 8.86
N GLN A 64 6.69 20.47 9.58
CA GLN A 64 5.84 20.56 10.78
C GLN A 64 5.07 21.88 10.87
N THR A 65 3.92 21.82 11.55
CA THR A 65 3.14 23.00 11.94
C THR A 65 3.78 23.71 13.12
N HIS A 66 3.26 24.90 13.45
CA HIS A 66 3.51 25.46 14.77
C HIS A 66 2.71 24.68 15.83
N THR A 67 3.09 24.87 17.09
CA THR A 67 2.46 24.27 18.26
C THR A 67 1.34 25.17 18.75
N GLU A 68 0.17 24.59 19.03
CA GLU A 68 -0.98 25.29 19.61
C GLU A 68 -1.10 24.89 21.07
N TYR A 69 -1.06 25.85 22.00
CA TYR A 69 -0.95 25.55 23.42
C TYR A 69 -2.31 25.34 24.09
N LYS A 70 -2.37 24.39 25.03
CA LYS A 70 -3.49 24.13 25.95
C LYS A 70 -4.82 23.98 25.21
N THR A 71 -4.85 23.12 24.20
CA THR A 71 -6.03 22.83 23.39
C THR A 71 -6.09 21.39 22.91
N LEU A 72 -7.30 20.83 22.85
CA LEU A 72 -7.58 19.53 22.21
C LEU A 72 -8.17 19.70 20.80
N ASN A 73 -8.39 20.95 20.38
CA ASN A 73 -8.95 21.33 19.09
C ASN A 73 -8.07 22.41 18.42
N PRO A 74 -6.81 22.08 18.09
CA PRO A 74 -5.88 23.07 17.51
C PRO A 74 -6.29 23.48 16.10
N GLU A 75 -6.04 24.74 15.74
CA GLU A 75 -6.24 25.27 14.39
C GLU A 75 -4.91 25.80 13.83
N TRP A 76 -4.33 25.08 12.87
CA TRP A 76 -3.04 25.45 12.29
C TRP A 76 -3.16 26.26 10.99
N ASN A 77 -4.17 25.99 10.17
CA ASN A 77 -4.41 26.64 8.87
C ASN A 77 -3.14 26.83 8.01
N LYS A 78 -2.29 25.80 7.93
CA LYS A 78 -0.98 25.86 7.28
C LYS A 78 -0.94 25.03 5.99
N LEU A 79 -0.28 25.58 4.98
CA LEU A 79 -0.09 24.93 3.68
C LEU A 79 1.36 24.45 3.55
N PHE A 80 1.52 23.22 3.07
CA PHE A 80 2.81 22.60 2.78
C PHE A 80 2.83 22.08 1.34
N THR A 81 4.01 22.08 0.72
CA THR A 81 4.22 21.54 -0.62
C THR A 81 5.39 20.56 -0.59
N PHE A 82 5.17 19.38 -1.18
CA PHE A 82 6.18 18.34 -1.30
C PHE A 82 6.45 18.01 -2.78
N SER A 83 7.73 17.82 -3.14
CA SER A 83 8.11 17.21 -4.41
C SER A 83 7.83 15.71 -4.36
N VAL A 84 6.99 15.21 -5.26
CA VAL A 84 6.66 13.78 -5.34
C VAL A 84 7.64 13.11 -6.27
N LYS A 85 8.50 12.25 -5.73
CA LYS A 85 9.46 11.45 -6.52
C LYS A 85 8.91 10.10 -6.98
N ASP A 86 7.92 9.59 -6.27
CA ASP A 86 7.25 8.33 -6.57
C ASP A 86 5.78 8.45 -6.15
N ILE A 87 4.86 8.26 -7.09
CA ILE A 87 3.41 8.38 -6.86
C ILE A 87 2.86 7.27 -5.96
N HIS A 88 3.60 6.17 -5.81
CA HIS A 88 3.24 5.07 -4.90
C HIS A 88 3.67 5.34 -3.46
N SER A 89 4.16 6.55 -3.17
CA SER A 89 4.48 6.99 -1.82
C SER A 89 3.22 7.20 -0.98
N VAL A 90 3.42 7.32 0.32
CA VAL A 90 2.37 7.52 1.31
C VAL A 90 2.71 8.76 2.12
N LEU A 91 1.77 9.68 2.23
CA LEU A 91 1.86 10.82 3.13
C LEU A 91 1.52 10.32 4.54
N GLU A 92 2.44 10.50 5.48
CA GLU A 92 2.21 10.22 6.89
C GLU A 92 2.01 11.54 7.63
N VAL A 93 0.88 11.70 8.30
CA VAL A 93 0.62 12.87 9.15
C VAL A 93 0.49 12.39 10.58
N THR A 94 1.39 12.83 11.44
CA THR A 94 1.44 12.45 12.85
C THR A 94 1.23 13.67 13.72
N VAL A 95 0.29 13.58 14.66
CA VAL A 95 0.05 14.61 15.67
C VAL A 95 0.78 14.21 16.94
N TYR A 96 1.58 15.13 17.44
CA TYR A 96 2.34 14.99 18.68
C TYR A 96 1.92 16.05 19.68
N ASP A 97 2.20 15.78 20.95
CA ASP A 97 2.14 16.73 22.04
C ASP A 97 3.55 17.25 22.36
N GLU A 98 3.72 18.57 22.42
CA GLU A 98 5.00 19.18 22.78
C GLU A 98 5.04 19.53 24.27
N ASP A 99 5.73 18.69 25.04
CA ASP A 99 6.02 18.97 26.45
C ASP A 99 7.36 19.73 26.61
N PRO A 100 7.42 20.87 27.32
CA PRO A 100 8.67 21.62 27.52
C PRO A 100 9.78 20.82 28.23
N ASN A 101 9.39 19.84 29.05
CA ASN A 101 10.30 19.11 29.94
C ASN A 101 10.32 17.59 29.68
N LYS A 102 9.63 17.10 28.65
CA LYS A 102 9.55 15.66 28.33
C LYS A 102 9.75 15.41 26.85
N LYS A 103 9.92 14.12 26.53
CA LYS A 103 9.90 13.65 25.15
C LYS A 103 8.50 13.84 24.57
N VAL A 104 8.42 14.38 23.35
CA VAL A 104 7.16 14.54 22.61
C VAL A 104 6.29 13.28 22.68
N GLU A 105 5.03 13.47 23.09
CA GLU A 105 4.07 12.39 23.22
C GLU A 105 3.31 12.18 21.92
N PHE A 106 2.98 10.92 21.59
CA PHE A 106 2.25 10.58 20.38
C PHE A 106 0.76 10.67 20.63
N LEU A 107 0.05 11.51 19.87
CA LEU A 107 -1.42 11.64 19.97
C LEU A 107 -2.15 10.85 18.90
N GLY A 108 -1.57 10.69 17.71
CA GLY A 108 -2.15 9.88 16.64
C GLY A 108 -1.49 10.05 15.28
N LYS A 109 -1.75 9.12 14.37
CA LYS A 109 -1.19 9.13 13.00
C LYS A 109 -2.20 8.75 11.95
N VAL A 110 -2.05 9.29 10.75
CA VAL A 110 -2.72 8.81 9.53
C VAL A 110 -1.71 8.57 8.41
N ALA A 111 -1.99 7.59 7.57
CA ALA A 111 -1.18 7.21 6.43
C ALA A 111 -2.05 7.21 5.18
N ILE A 112 -1.77 8.12 4.25
CA ILE A 112 -2.61 8.42 3.08
C ILE A 112 -1.80 8.14 1.81
N PRO A 113 -2.09 7.05 1.07
CA PRO A 113 -1.44 6.79 -0.21
C PRO A 113 -1.78 7.88 -1.23
N LEU A 114 -0.78 8.38 -1.97
CA LEU A 114 -1.00 9.49 -2.89
C LEU A 114 -2.02 9.15 -4.00
N LEU A 115 -2.02 7.91 -4.49
CA LEU A 115 -2.99 7.42 -5.49
C LEU A 115 -4.44 7.35 -4.98
N LYS A 116 -4.67 7.39 -3.66
CA LYS A 116 -6.02 7.40 -3.06
C LYS A 116 -6.51 8.81 -2.74
N ILE A 117 -5.68 9.84 -2.96
CA ILE A 117 -6.05 11.23 -2.67
C ILE A 117 -7.16 11.67 -3.62
N ARG A 118 -8.17 12.33 -3.05
CA ARG A 118 -9.21 13.05 -3.78
C ARG A 118 -8.83 14.53 -3.76
N ASN A 119 -8.44 15.04 -4.92
CA ASN A 119 -7.91 16.39 -5.02
C ASN A 119 -8.95 17.43 -4.63
N CYS A 120 -8.49 18.46 -3.89
CA CYS A 120 -9.27 19.63 -3.47
C CYS A 120 -10.50 19.29 -2.61
N GLU A 121 -10.56 18.10 -2.00
CA GLU A 121 -11.63 17.73 -1.08
C GLU A 121 -11.18 17.91 0.37
N LYS A 122 -11.90 18.76 1.11
CA LYS A 122 -11.66 18.96 2.55
C LYS A 122 -12.33 17.84 3.33
N ARG A 123 -11.54 17.00 4.02
CA ARG A 123 -12.04 15.78 4.67
C ARG A 123 -11.43 15.57 6.06
N TRP A 124 -12.24 15.01 6.95
CA TRP A 124 -11.79 14.51 8.24
C TRP A 124 -11.13 13.15 8.10
N TYR A 125 -9.97 13.00 8.73
CA TYR A 125 -9.24 11.75 8.84
C TYR A 125 -9.15 11.36 10.32
N ALA A 126 -9.72 10.21 10.68
CA ALA A 126 -9.63 9.68 12.03
C ALA A 126 -8.18 9.27 12.33
N LEU A 127 -7.68 9.68 13.50
CA LEU A 127 -6.33 9.34 13.93
C LEU A 127 -6.25 7.86 14.32
N LYS A 128 -5.09 7.24 14.08
CA LYS A 128 -4.77 5.87 14.47
C LYS A 128 -3.61 5.82 15.46
N ASP A 129 -3.45 4.66 16.07
CA ASP A 129 -2.32 4.34 16.93
C ASP A 129 -1.00 4.30 16.14
N ARG A 130 0.11 4.09 16.86
CA ARG A 130 1.45 4.10 16.26
C ARG A 130 1.66 3.00 15.22
N LYS A 131 0.95 1.87 15.34
CA LYS A 131 0.99 0.76 14.39
C LYS A 131 -0.02 0.89 13.24
N LEU A 132 -0.87 1.92 13.25
CA LEU A 132 -1.93 2.16 12.26
C LEU A 132 -2.98 1.02 12.19
N GLU A 133 -3.10 0.24 13.26
CA GLU A 133 -3.99 -0.92 13.37
C GLU A 133 -5.31 -0.55 14.06
N HIS A 134 -5.24 0.31 15.07
CA HIS A 134 -6.39 0.69 15.90
C HIS A 134 -6.65 2.19 15.86
N ARG A 135 -7.90 2.57 16.16
CA ARG A 135 -8.31 3.97 16.22
C ARG A 135 -7.71 4.64 17.45
N ALA A 136 -7.07 5.79 17.25
CA ALA A 136 -6.67 6.70 18.32
C ALA A 136 -7.74 7.78 18.51
N LYS A 137 -7.68 8.49 19.64
CA LYS A 137 -8.64 9.54 19.95
C LYS A 137 -8.39 10.76 19.07
N GLY A 138 -9.47 11.28 18.48
CA GLY A 138 -9.44 12.50 17.69
C GLY A 138 -9.31 12.28 16.18
N GLN A 139 -9.34 13.40 15.47
CA GLN A 139 -9.36 13.44 14.02
C GLN A 139 -8.74 14.74 13.49
N ILE A 140 -8.22 14.70 12.28
CA ILE A 140 -7.55 15.83 11.63
C ILE A 140 -8.23 16.19 10.31
N LEU A 141 -8.40 17.49 10.06
CA LEU A 141 -9.03 18.03 8.87
C LEU A 141 -7.97 18.47 7.86
N LEU A 142 -7.93 17.78 6.73
CA LEU A 142 -6.94 17.99 5.69
C LEU A 142 -7.63 18.25 4.34
N GLU A 143 -6.99 19.04 3.49
CA GLU A 143 -7.27 19.12 2.06
C GLU A 143 -5.97 18.83 1.32
N LEU A 144 -6.04 17.88 0.40
CA LEU A 144 -4.88 17.34 -0.31
C LEU A 144 -5.08 17.56 -1.80
N ASP A 145 -3.99 17.89 -2.50
CA ASP A 145 -4.00 18.03 -3.96
C ASP A 145 -2.70 17.46 -4.53
N VAL A 146 -2.80 16.45 -5.40
CA VAL A 146 -1.66 15.80 -6.05
C VAL A 146 -1.74 16.00 -7.55
N ILE A 147 -0.70 16.59 -8.12
CA ILE A 147 -0.53 16.77 -9.56
C ILE A 147 0.72 16.01 -9.98
N TRP A 148 0.60 15.13 -10.97
CA TRP A 148 1.68 14.24 -11.38
C TRP A 148 1.57 13.80 -12.84
N ASN A 149 2.70 13.42 -13.42
CA ASN A 149 2.80 12.92 -14.79
C ASN A 149 2.74 11.38 -14.82
N PRO A 150 1.73 10.77 -15.47
CA PRO A 150 1.54 9.32 -15.47
C PRO A 150 2.61 8.54 -16.24
N PHE A 151 3.20 9.13 -17.28
CA PHE A 151 4.27 8.47 -18.04
C PHE A 151 5.58 8.46 -17.26
N LYS A 152 5.93 9.59 -16.63
CA LYS A 152 7.12 9.69 -15.79
C LYS A 152 7.04 8.75 -14.58
N ALA A 153 5.86 8.65 -13.97
CA ALA A 153 5.58 7.71 -12.89
C ALA A 153 5.66 6.23 -13.34
N ALA A 154 5.22 5.91 -14.56
CA ALA A 154 5.30 4.55 -15.10
C ALA A 154 6.76 4.10 -15.22
N ILE A 155 7.62 4.95 -15.80
CA ILE A 155 9.06 4.68 -15.90
C ILE A 155 9.69 4.60 -14.51
N ARG A 156 9.32 5.50 -13.59
CA ARG A 156 9.82 5.51 -12.21
C ARG A 156 9.50 4.23 -11.43
N THR A 157 8.42 3.54 -11.79
CA THR A 157 7.94 2.32 -11.13
C THR A 157 8.92 1.14 -11.26
N PHE A 158 9.76 1.11 -12.30
CA PHE A 158 10.77 0.05 -12.51
C PHE A 158 12.14 0.40 -11.93
N ASN A 159 12.26 1.55 -11.27
CA ASN A 159 13.50 2.01 -10.63
C ASN A 159 13.44 1.77 -9.12
N PRO A 160 14.60 1.65 -8.44
CA PRO A 160 14.64 1.37 -7.01
C PRO A 160 13.89 2.42 -6.19
N ARG A 161 13.15 1.96 -5.18
CA ARG A 161 12.43 2.83 -4.24
C ARG A 161 13.43 3.57 -3.34
N GLU A 162 13.12 4.81 -2.98
CA GLU A 162 13.93 5.51 -1.98
C GLU A 162 13.75 4.84 -0.61
N LYS A 163 14.86 4.44 0.00
CA LYS A 163 14.85 3.88 1.35
C LYS A 163 14.66 5.00 2.37
N LYS A 164 13.83 4.77 3.38
CA LYS A 164 13.71 5.67 4.54
C LYS A 164 15.03 5.58 5.32
N PHE A 165 15.71 6.69 5.59
CA PHE A 165 17.04 6.68 6.23
C PHE A 165 17.00 6.14 7.67
N ILE A 166 15.84 6.21 8.31
CA ILE A 166 15.63 5.77 9.69
C ILE A 166 14.57 4.66 9.66
N ALA A 167 15.00 3.41 9.61
CA ALA A 167 14.18 2.24 9.82
C ALA A 167 14.72 1.48 11.04
N GLN A 168 13.86 1.12 11.98
CA GLN A 168 14.26 0.28 13.11
C GLN A 168 14.28 -1.17 12.65
N ASP A 169 15.35 -1.89 12.94
CA ASP A 169 15.41 -3.32 12.62
C ASP A 169 14.34 -4.08 13.42
N PRO A 170 13.52 -4.90 12.74
CA PRO A 170 12.47 -5.64 13.41
C PRO A 170 13.09 -6.71 14.32
N LYS A 171 12.82 -6.61 15.62
CA LYS A 171 13.14 -7.67 16.59
C LYS A 171 12.22 -8.88 16.35
N PHE A 172 12.73 -10.08 16.63
CA PHE A 172 11.94 -11.31 16.58
C PHE A 172 10.72 -11.21 17.51
N LYS A 173 9.55 -11.59 17.00
CA LYS A 173 8.29 -11.65 17.74
C LYS A 173 7.53 -12.91 17.33
N ARG A 174 7.31 -13.83 18.26
CA ARG A 174 6.63 -15.11 18.03
C ARG A 174 5.26 -14.94 17.34
N ALA A 175 4.46 -13.97 17.78
CA ALA A 175 3.15 -13.70 17.17
C ALA A 175 3.25 -13.27 15.69
N VAL A 176 4.24 -12.45 15.35
CA VAL A 176 4.47 -12.00 13.97
C VAL A 176 4.96 -13.16 13.10
N PHE A 177 5.88 -13.97 13.63
CA PHE A 177 6.33 -15.19 12.97
C PHE A 177 5.15 -16.14 12.67
N MET A 178 4.31 -16.44 13.66
CA MET A 178 3.19 -17.36 13.48
C MET A 178 2.15 -16.81 12.50
N ASN A 179 1.87 -15.51 12.53
CA ASN A 179 1.00 -14.86 11.56
C ASN A 179 1.56 -14.97 10.12
N ASN A 180 2.87 -14.74 9.94
CA ASN A 180 3.53 -14.85 8.63
C ASN A 180 3.59 -16.29 8.13
N PHE A 181 3.82 -17.23 9.03
CA PHE A 181 3.75 -18.66 8.73
C PHE A 181 2.34 -19.07 8.28
N ASN A 182 1.30 -18.63 8.98
CA ASN A 182 -0.09 -18.93 8.62
C ASN A 182 -0.46 -18.32 7.25
N ARG A 183 -0.03 -17.09 6.96
CA ARG A 183 -0.19 -16.46 5.63
C ARG A 183 0.43 -17.33 4.53
N LEU A 184 1.64 -17.85 4.75
CA LEU A 184 2.32 -18.72 3.79
C LEU A 184 1.68 -20.11 3.69
N LYS A 185 1.22 -20.67 4.82
CA LYS A 185 0.51 -21.95 4.85
C LYS A 185 -0.74 -21.92 3.99
N THR A 186 -1.56 -20.86 4.06
CA THR A 186 -2.74 -20.72 3.21
C THR A 186 -2.39 -20.79 1.72
N PHE A 187 -1.29 -20.16 1.32
CA PHE A 187 -0.82 -20.21 -0.06
C PHE A 187 -0.29 -21.61 -0.43
N ALA A 188 0.51 -22.23 0.45
CA ALA A 188 1.04 -23.57 0.25
C ALA A 188 -0.07 -24.63 0.12
N MET A 189 -1.12 -24.54 0.95
CA MET A 189 -2.28 -25.43 0.84
C MET A 189 -2.98 -25.30 -0.52
N GLY A 190 -3.12 -24.08 -1.06
CA GLY A 190 -3.66 -23.90 -2.41
C GLY A 190 -2.80 -24.52 -3.51
N ILE A 191 -1.47 -24.54 -3.36
CA ILE A 191 -0.57 -25.26 -4.28
C ILE A 191 -0.75 -26.77 -4.15
N LEU A 192 -0.83 -27.29 -2.92
CA LEU A 192 -1.03 -28.71 -2.68
C LEU A 192 -2.36 -29.18 -3.27
N GLU A 193 -3.45 -28.42 -3.12
CA GLU A 193 -4.74 -28.74 -3.75
C GLU A 193 -4.64 -28.84 -5.29
N VAL A 194 -3.86 -27.95 -5.92
CA VAL A 194 -3.60 -28.02 -7.36
C VAL A 194 -2.73 -29.24 -7.71
N ALA A 195 -1.71 -29.54 -6.91
CA ALA A 195 -0.85 -30.70 -7.11
C ALA A 195 -1.65 -32.00 -6.99
N ASP A 196 -2.48 -32.14 -5.95
CA ASP A 196 -3.38 -33.28 -5.74
C ASP A 196 -4.38 -33.41 -6.91
N PHE A 197 -4.89 -32.28 -7.42
CA PHE A 197 -5.75 -32.29 -8.61
C PHE A 197 -5.01 -32.83 -9.85
N VAL A 198 -3.78 -32.38 -10.08
CA VAL A 198 -2.97 -32.84 -11.22
C VAL A 198 -2.60 -34.32 -11.06
N GLU A 199 -2.26 -34.76 -9.85
CA GLU A 199 -2.00 -36.16 -9.52
C GLU A 199 -3.25 -37.03 -9.78
N SER A 200 -4.44 -36.56 -9.39
CA SER A 200 -5.70 -37.26 -9.71
C SER A 200 -5.95 -37.39 -11.23
N CYS A 201 -5.46 -36.43 -12.02
CA CYS A 201 -5.53 -36.49 -13.48
C CYS A 201 -4.53 -37.49 -14.06
N TRP A 202 -3.32 -37.61 -13.50
CA TRP A 202 -2.33 -38.60 -13.92
C TRP A 202 -2.73 -40.03 -13.55
N ASN A 203 -3.36 -40.21 -12.39
CA ASN A 203 -3.82 -41.51 -11.90
C ASN A 203 -5.17 -41.94 -12.52
N TRP A 204 -5.80 -41.07 -13.32
CA TRP A 204 -7.10 -41.31 -13.95
C TRP A 204 -8.26 -41.59 -12.97
N ASP A 205 -8.21 -41.02 -11.76
CA ASP A 205 -9.25 -41.21 -10.73
C ASP A 205 -10.66 -40.85 -11.26
N SER A 206 -10.73 -39.85 -12.13
CA SER A 206 -11.92 -39.52 -12.92
C SER A 206 -11.59 -39.55 -14.41
N TYR A 207 -12.15 -40.52 -15.13
CA TYR A 207 -11.95 -40.66 -16.57
C TYR A 207 -12.35 -39.41 -17.37
N MET A 208 -13.41 -38.71 -16.99
CA MET A 208 -13.87 -37.50 -17.68
C MET A 208 -12.93 -36.31 -17.49
N ARG A 209 -12.47 -36.07 -16.26
CA ARG A 209 -11.54 -34.95 -15.97
C ARG A 209 -10.18 -35.18 -16.59
N SER A 210 -9.68 -36.40 -16.48
CA SER A 210 -8.34 -36.78 -16.95
C SER A 210 -8.25 -36.80 -18.47
N SER A 211 -9.28 -37.32 -19.16
CA SER A 211 -9.34 -37.27 -20.63
C SER A 211 -9.42 -35.83 -21.15
N LEU A 212 -10.25 -34.98 -20.54
CA LEU A 212 -10.33 -33.56 -20.89
C LEU A 212 -8.99 -32.85 -20.67
N ALA A 213 -8.37 -33.04 -19.50
CA ALA A 213 -7.08 -32.45 -19.17
C ALA A 213 -5.98 -32.90 -20.15
N PHE A 214 -5.97 -34.19 -20.53
CA PHE A 214 -5.03 -34.73 -21.51
C PHE A 214 -5.22 -34.14 -22.90
N ILE A 215 -6.46 -34.02 -23.37
CA ILE A 215 -6.76 -33.37 -24.67
C ILE A 215 -6.30 -31.91 -24.66
N ILE A 216 -6.60 -31.17 -23.60
CA ILE A 216 -6.14 -29.78 -23.44
C ILE A 216 -4.61 -29.71 -23.46
N PHE A 217 -3.94 -30.60 -22.72
CA PHE A 217 -2.47 -30.69 -22.70
C PHE A 217 -1.90 -30.91 -24.11
N LEU A 218 -2.43 -31.88 -24.87
CA LEU A 218 -1.97 -32.15 -26.24
C LEU A 218 -2.14 -30.93 -27.15
N ILE A 219 -3.30 -30.24 -27.09
CA ILE A 219 -3.57 -29.04 -27.88
C ILE A 219 -2.60 -27.91 -27.50
N VAL A 220 -2.39 -27.69 -26.20
CA VAL A 220 -1.52 -26.63 -25.69
C VAL A 220 -0.06 -26.89 -26.10
N VAL A 221 0.46 -28.09 -25.87
CA VAL A 221 1.85 -28.43 -26.19
C VAL A 221 2.11 -28.38 -27.69
N TYR A 222 1.17 -28.86 -28.51
CA TYR A 222 1.31 -28.82 -29.96
C TYR A 222 1.37 -27.39 -30.51
N ASN A 223 0.59 -26.46 -29.94
CA ASN A 223 0.52 -25.08 -30.39
C ASN A 223 1.41 -24.13 -29.55
N PHE A 224 2.29 -24.64 -28.70
CA PHE A 224 2.99 -23.80 -27.72
C PHE A 224 4.03 -22.89 -28.39
N GLU A 225 3.86 -21.59 -28.21
CA GLU A 225 4.80 -20.56 -28.64
C GLU A 225 5.13 -19.59 -27.50
N LEU A 226 6.34 -19.01 -27.49
CA LEU A 226 6.84 -18.21 -26.37
C LEU A 226 5.98 -16.97 -26.04
N TYR A 227 5.36 -16.34 -27.04
CA TYR A 227 4.47 -15.18 -26.82
C TYR A 227 3.22 -15.52 -26.01
N GLN A 228 2.86 -16.81 -25.93
CA GLN A 228 1.69 -17.26 -25.18
C GLN A 228 1.94 -17.18 -23.67
N LEU A 229 3.18 -17.14 -23.19
CA LEU A 229 3.47 -17.03 -21.75
C LEU A 229 2.95 -15.71 -21.15
N PRO A 230 3.28 -14.51 -21.68
CA PRO A 230 2.64 -13.28 -21.22
C PRO A 230 1.13 -13.24 -21.49
N LEU A 231 0.65 -13.90 -22.56
CA LEU A 231 -0.78 -13.98 -22.87
C LEU A 231 -1.55 -14.79 -21.80
N LEU A 232 -1.01 -15.91 -21.33
CA LEU A 232 -1.56 -16.69 -20.23
C LEU A 232 -1.66 -15.85 -18.95
N LEU A 233 -0.64 -15.04 -18.66
CA LEU A 233 -0.69 -14.08 -17.54
C LEU A 233 -1.80 -13.04 -17.72
N LEU A 234 -2.01 -12.52 -18.94
CA LEU A 234 -3.11 -11.60 -19.25
C LEU A 234 -4.48 -12.23 -19.04
N ILE A 235 -4.64 -13.54 -19.27
CA ILE A 235 -5.91 -14.25 -19.01
C ILE A 235 -6.27 -14.20 -17.51
N PHE A 236 -5.29 -14.28 -16.60
CA PHE A 236 -5.56 -14.11 -15.17
C PHE A 236 -6.08 -12.71 -14.84
N PHE A 237 -5.50 -11.67 -15.44
CA PHE A 237 -6.03 -10.30 -15.31
C PHE A 237 -7.44 -10.17 -15.88
N LEU A 238 -7.70 -10.76 -17.06
CA LEU A 238 -9.03 -10.75 -17.66
C LEU A 238 -10.06 -11.42 -16.76
N ARG A 239 -9.73 -12.59 -16.20
CA ARG A 239 -10.59 -13.29 -15.24
C ARG A 239 -10.91 -12.41 -14.04
N SER A 240 -9.91 -11.80 -13.42
CA SER A 240 -10.11 -10.91 -12.27
C SER A 240 -10.93 -9.67 -12.62
N TYR A 241 -10.72 -9.10 -13.82
CA TYR A 241 -11.49 -7.97 -14.31
C TYR A 241 -12.96 -8.34 -14.50
N VAL A 242 -13.25 -9.47 -15.15
CA VAL A 242 -14.62 -9.98 -15.33
C VAL A 242 -15.27 -10.26 -13.98
N TYR A 243 -14.56 -10.91 -13.05
CA TYR A 243 -15.07 -11.17 -11.70
C TYR A 243 -15.46 -9.87 -10.99
N LYS A 244 -14.60 -8.85 -11.03
CA LYS A 244 -14.88 -7.55 -10.42
C LYS A 244 -16.10 -6.87 -11.05
N ARG A 245 -16.22 -6.89 -12.38
CA ARG A 245 -17.37 -6.32 -13.09
C ARG A 245 -18.68 -7.03 -12.76
N VAL A 246 -18.66 -8.36 -12.70
CA VAL A 246 -19.84 -9.16 -12.34
C VAL A 246 -20.22 -8.94 -10.88
N ALA A 247 -19.25 -8.83 -9.97
CA ALA A 247 -19.49 -8.51 -8.57
C ALA A 247 -20.11 -7.12 -8.38
N GLU A 248 -19.58 -6.09 -9.07
CA GLU A 248 -20.14 -4.73 -9.08
C GLU A 248 -21.60 -4.71 -9.57
N GLU A 249 -21.89 -5.43 -10.66
CA GLU A 249 -23.25 -5.57 -11.21
C GLU A 249 -24.20 -6.30 -10.26
N MET A 250 -23.72 -7.36 -9.60
CA MET A 250 -24.50 -8.11 -8.61
C MET A 250 -24.80 -7.24 -7.38
N GLU A 251 -23.83 -6.49 -6.87
CA GLU A 251 -24.04 -5.54 -5.77
C GLU A 251 -25.05 -4.45 -6.13
N PHE A 252 -25.01 -3.91 -7.35
CA PHE A 252 -25.98 -2.91 -7.82
C PHE A 252 -27.41 -3.49 -7.87
N ARG A 253 -27.57 -4.73 -8.36
CA ARG A 253 -28.87 -5.42 -8.39
C ARG A 253 -29.41 -5.73 -6.99
N ILE A 254 -28.54 -6.10 -6.05
CA ILE A 254 -28.93 -6.32 -4.65
C ILE A 254 -29.35 -4.98 -4.01
N ARG A 255 -28.56 -3.92 -4.21
CA ARG A 255 -28.83 -2.57 -3.67
C ARG A 255 -30.09 -1.93 -4.26
N GLY A 256 -30.42 -2.23 -5.52
CA GLY A 256 -31.69 -1.82 -6.15
C GLY A 256 -32.92 -2.59 -5.67
N LYS A 257 -32.75 -3.68 -4.90
CA LYS A 257 -33.85 -4.55 -4.46
C LYS A 257 -34.11 -4.53 -2.95
N SER A 258 -33.28 -3.85 -2.15
CA SER A 258 -33.41 -3.83 -0.69
C SER A 258 -33.63 -2.41 -0.13
N LEU A 259 -34.90 -2.06 0.10
CA LEU A 259 -35.29 -1.11 1.14
C LEU A 259 -35.75 -1.93 2.37
N ALA A 260 -34.82 -2.51 3.12
CA ALA A 260 -35.05 -3.06 4.47
C ALA A 260 -33.69 -3.32 5.17
N PRO A 261 -33.60 -3.15 6.50
CA PRO A 261 -32.33 -3.16 7.22
C PRO A 261 -31.83 -4.60 7.43
N SER A 262 -30.62 -4.89 6.95
CA SER A 262 -29.92 -6.13 7.28
C SER A 262 -29.22 -5.98 8.64
N MET A 263 -29.58 -6.87 9.55
CA MET A 263 -29.02 -7.06 10.88
C MET A 263 -27.59 -7.61 10.77
N ASP A 264 -26.62 -6.88 11.33
CA ASP A 264 -25.21 -7.29 11.38
C ASP A 264 -25.07 -8.49 12.33
N HIS A 265 -24.61 -9.63 11.80
CA HIS A 265 -24.14 -10.75 12.61
C HIS A 265 -22.60 -10.71 12.62
N SER A 266 -22.04 -10.01 13.61
CA SER A 266 -20.63 -10.14 13.99
C SER A 266 -20.45 -11.49 14.69
N GLY A 267 -19.85 -12.45 14.00
CA GLY A 267 -19.28 -13.63 14.63
C GLY A 267 -17.89 -13.30 15.17
N SER A 268 -17.82 -12.97 16.45
CA SER A 268 -16.61 -13.01 17.25
C SER A 268 -16.18 -14.46 17.42
N LEU A 269 -15.03 -14.83 16.85
CA LEU A 269 -14.27 -15.98 17.33
C LEU A 269 -13.33 -15.46 18.41
N GLU A 270 -13.80 -15.54 19.64
CA GLU A 270 -12.95 -15.61 20.82
C GLU A 270 -12.14 -16.90 20.75
N SER A 271 -10.83 -16.78 20.87
CA SER A 271 -9.97 -17.87 21.29
C SER A 271 -9.18 -17.38 22.48
N ASP A 272 -9.79 -17.50 23.65
CA ASP A 272 -9.07 -17.66 24.91
C ASP A 272 -8.40 -19.04 24.86
N ASP A 273 -7.06 -19.05 24.88
CA ASP A 273 -6.32 -20.14 25.51
C ASP A 273 -5.00 -19.55 26.03
N ASP A 274 -5.10 -19.03 27.26
CA ASP A 274 -3.96 -18.85 28.14
C ASP A 274 -3.46 -20.23 28.55
N ASN A 275 -2.23 -20.56 28.13
CA ASN A 275 -1.39 -21.48 28.88
C ASN A 275 0.05 -20.96 28.83
N ASP A 276 0.28 -19.96 29.68
CA ASP A 276 1.61 -19.51 30.08
C ASP A 276 2.01 -20.30 31.34
N TYR A 277 2.79 -21.35 31.15
CA TYR A 277 3.58 -21.97 32.23
C TYR A 277 4.85 -22.53 31.60
N LEU A 278 5.97 -21.84 31.76
CA LEU A 278 7.22 -22.51 32.15
C LEU A 278 8.01 -21.58 33.08
N ALA A 279 8.29 -22.14 34.26
CA ALA A 279 8.94 -21.54 35.40
C ALA A 279 10.33 -20.97 35.08
N GLU A 280 10.63 -19.86 35.75
CA GLU A 280 12.01 -19.42 35.96
C GLU A 280 12.75 -20.49 36.78
N GLU A 281 13.83 -21.02 36.21
CA GLU A 281 14.95 -21.51 37.01
C GLU A 281 16.20 -20.75 36.60
N GLN A 282 16.69 -19.94 37.54
CA GLN A 282 18.03 -19.41 37.51
C GLN A 282 19.02 -20.59 37.48
N ASN A 283 19.90 -20.61 36.49
CA ASN A 283 21.22 -21.18 36.72
C ASN A 283 22.29 -20.33 36.04
N ASP A 284 23.20 -19.89 36.88
CA ASP A 284 24.38 -19.08 36.59
C ASP A 284 25.40 -19.93 35.82
N ARG A 285 25.36 -19.89 34.48
CA ARG A 285 26.44 -20.45 33.64
C ARG A 285 26.64 -19.66 32.35
N GLY A 286 27.73 -18.88 32.35
CA GLY A 286 28.55 -18.58 31.17
C GLY A 286 27.96 -17.58 30.18
N THR A 287 28.68 -16.46 30.01
CA THR A 287 28.54 -15.48 28.92
C THR A 287 28.33 -16.11 27.53
N THR A 288 28.80 -17.34 27.33
CA THR A 288 28.68 -18.16 26.12
C THR A 288 27.25 -18.66 25.79
N LEU A 289 26.36 -18.88 26.77
CA LEU A 289 24.97 -19.32 26.51
C LEU A 289 24.07 -18.15 26.08
N LYS A 290 24.29 -16.96 26.65
CA LYS A 290 23.58 -15.73 26.25
C LYS A 290 23.94 -15.34 24.82
N GLU A 291 25.21 -15.48 24.44
CA GLU A 291 25.66 -15.28 23.05
C GLU A 291 25.04 -16.32 22.09
N LYS A 292 24.94 -17.59 22.49
CA LYS A 292 24.26 -18.62 21.71
C LYS A 292 22.76 -18.36 21.56
N ILE A 293 22.08 -17.92 22.62
CA ILE A 293 20.65 -17.56 22.58
C ILE A 293 20.43 -16.30 21.73
N ALA A 294 21.30 -15.30 21.84
CA ALA A 294 21.25 -14.10 20.99
C ALA A 294 21.47 -14.46 19.51
N ALA A 295 22.44 -15.32 19.20
CA ALA A 295 22.64 -15.82 17.84
C ALA A 295 21.41 -16.59 17.29
N VAL A 296 20.75 -17.39 18.13
CA VAL A 296 19.49 -18.06 17.76
C VAL A 296 18.37 -17.04 17.53
N GLN A 297 18.24 -16.02 18.37
CA GLN A 297 17.25 -14.96 18.19
C GLN A 297 17.49 -14.15 16.90
N ASP A 298 18.75 -13.88 16.56
CA ASP A 298 19.12 -13.19 15.33
C ASP A 298 18.81 -14.03 14.10
N THR A 299 19.17 -15.33 14.11
CA THR A 299 18.81 -16.25 13.01
C THR A 299 17.31 -16.40 12.85
N LEU A 300 16.55 -16.49 13.96
CA LEU A 300 15.10 -16.58 13.93
C LEU A 300 14.46 -15.26 13.46
N GLY A 301 15.05 -14.12 13.80
CA GLY A 301 14.71 -12.80 13.25
C GLY A 301 14.92 -12.74 11.74
N LEU A 302 16.04 -13.26 11.23
CA LEU A 302 16.29 -13.36 9.79
C LEU A 302 15.23 -14.23 9.10
N VAL A 303 14.92 -15.41 9.64
CA VAL A 303 13.87 -16.29 9.09
C VAL A 303 12.51 -15.58 9.11
N GLN A 304 12.17 -14.88 10.20
CA GLN A 304 10.93 -14.10 10.29
C GLN A 304 10.84 -13.05 9.18
N ASN A 305 11.93 -12.31 8.92
CA ASN A 305 11.98 -11.29 7.87
C ASN A 305 11.86 -11.90 6.47
N TRP A 306 12.47 -13.07 6.24
CA TRP A 306 12.32 -13.80 4.97
C TRP A 306 10.90 -14.33 4.77
N LEU A 307 10.28 -14.90 5.81
CA LEU A 307 8.89 -15.33 5.76
C LEU A 307 7.95 -14.16 5.48
N ASP A 308 8.18 -13.01 6.13
CA ASP A 308 7.41 -11.79 5.86
C ASP A 308 7.59 -11.29 4.42
N PHE A 309 8.82 -11.31 3.93
CA PHE A 309 9.12 -10.93 2.55
C PHE A 309 8.40 -11.85 1.55
N ILE A 310 8.47 -13.17 1.74
CA ILE A 310 7.82 -14.14 0.83
C ILE A 310 6.29 -14.02 0.91
N ALA A 311 5.72 -13.97 2.11
CA ALA A 311 4.27 -13.83 2.29
C ALA A 311 3.77 -12.53 1.65
N SER A 312 4.47 -11.41 1.90
CA SER A 312 4.12 -10.13 1.29
C SER A 312 4.33 -10.12 -0.23
N LEU A 313 5.32 -10.81 -0.78
CA LEU A 313 5.47 -10.96 -2.24
C LEU A 313 4.28 -11.67 -2.88
N PHE A 314 3.82 -12.78 -2.30
CA PHE A 314 2.65 -13.50 -2.83
C PHE A 314 1.38 -12.64 -2.76
N GLU A 315 1.17 -11.93 -1.67
CA GLU A 315 0.08 -10.97 -1.54
C GLU A 315 0.17 -9.85 -2.57
N ARG A 316 1.37 -9.29 -2.80
CA ARG A 316 1.59 -8.23 -3.81
C ARG A 316 1.27 -8.74 -5.22
N VAL A 317 1.69 -9.95 -5.58
CA VAL A 317 1.35 -10.57 -6.87
C VAL A 317 -0.17 -10.75 -6.98
N ARG A 318 -0.80 -11.34 -5.97
CA ARG A 318 -2.27 -11.54 -5.93
C ARG A 318 -3.02 -10.20 -6.04
N ASN A 319 -2.59 -9.18 -5.30
CA ASN A 319 -3.18 -7.85 -5.29
C ASN A 319 -3.00 -7.12 -6.63
N THR A 320 -1.91 -7.39 -7.35
CA THR A 320 -1.73 -6.92 -8.72
C THR A 320 -2.77 -7.55 -9.65
N LEU A 321 -2.96 -8.87 -9.57
CA LEU A 321 -3.94 -9.60 -10.39
C LEU A 321 -5.39 -9.20 -10.06
N ASN A 322 -5.67 -8.83 -8.81
CA ASN A 322 -7.01 -8.44 -8.34
C ASN A 322 -7.37 -6.96 -8.54
N PHE A 323 -6.53 -6.17 -9.22
CA PHE A 323 -6.75 -4.73 -9.41
C PHE A 323 -6.89 -3.94 -8.11
N THR A 324 -6.16 -4.33 -7.06
CA THR A 324 -6.10 -3.59 -5.79
C THR A 324 -5.62 -2.15 -6.02
N THR A 325 -4.61 -1.96 -6.89
CA THR A 325 -4.17 -0.65 -7.38
C THR A 325 -4.32 -0.62 -8.89
N SER A 326 -5.40 0.01 -9.37
CA SER A 326 -5.77 0.04 -10.80
C SER A 326 -4.64 0.48 -11.72
N TYR A 327 -3.89 1.52 -11.33
CA TYR A 327 -2.77 2.04 -12.11
C TYR A 327 -1.63 1.02 -12.28
N LEU A 328 -1.24 0.31 -11.22
CA LEU A 328 -0.18 -0.70 -11.29
C LEU A 328 -0.62 -1.93 -12.09
N SER A 329 -1.85 -2.40 -11.90
CA SER A 329 -2.41 -3.51 -12.68
C SER A 329 -2.51 -3.17 -14.18
N ALA A 330 -2.92 -1.94 -14.51
CA ALA A 330 -2.94 -1.46 -15.90
C ALA A 330 -1.53 -1.40 -16.50
N LEU A 331 -0.53 -0.92 -15.73
CA LEU A 331 0.86 -0.91 -16.17
C LEU A 331 1.38 -2.34 -16.41
N ALA A 332 1.07 -3.30 -15.54
CA ALA A 332 1.41 -4.70 -15.74
C ALA A 332 0.79 -5.27 -17.03
N ILE A 333 -0.49 -4.96 -17.29
CA ILE A 333 -1.17 -5.36 -18.53
C ILE A 333 -0.47 -4.77 -19.75
N ILE A 334 -0.13 -3.48 -19.74
CA ILE A 334 0.57 -2.82 -20.85
C ILE A 334 1.93 -3.49 -21.11
N VAL A 335 2.72 -3.73 -20.05
CA VAL A 335 4.01 -4.41 -20.18
C VAL A 335 3.86 -5.82 -20.72
N LEU A 336 2.86 -6.58 -20.25
CA LEU A 336 2.59 -7.93 -20.75
C LEU A 336 2.13 -7.91 -22.21
N CYS A 337 1.27 -6.97 -22.62
CA CYS A 337 0.87 -6.80 -24.01
C CYS A 337 2.05 -6.47 -24.93
N VAL A 338 2.91 -5.54 -24.51
CA VAL A 338 4.14 -5.22 -25.25
C VAL A 338 5.05 -6.44 -25.33
N ALA A 339 5.21 -7.19 -24.24
CA ALA A 339 5.99 -8.43 -24.24
C ALA A 339 5.41 -9.49 -25.19
N THR A 340 4.08 -9.65 -25.24
CA THR A 340 3.40 -10.55 -26.20
C THR A 340 3.72 -10.14 -27.64
N VAL A 341 3.56 -8.86 -27.98
CA VAL A 341 3.84 -8.35 -29.33
C VAL A 341 5.31 -8.53 -29.70
N LEU A 342 6.23 -8.21 -28.77
CA LEU A 342 7.67 -8.37 -29.01
C LEU A 342 8.06 -9.83 -29.22
N LEU A 343 7.56 -10.76 -28.40
CA LEU A 343 7.83 -12.18 -28.54
C LEU A 343 7.19 -12.81 -29.78
N TYR A 344 6.12 -12.22 -30.31
CA TYR A 344 5.49 -12.65 -31.55
C TYR A 344 6.32 -12.26 -32.79
N PHE A 345 6.79 -11.00 -32.86
CA PHE A 345 7.52 -10.50 -34.03
C PHE A 345 9.03 -10.73 -33.98
N VAL A 346 9.62 -10.76 -32.78
CA VAL A 346 11.07 -10.77 -32.60
C VAL A 346 11.52 -12.14 -32.08
N PRO A 347 12.35 -12.88 -32.86
CA PRO A 347 12.93 -14.12 -32.39
C PRO A 347 13.73 -13.93 -31.09
N ILE A 348 13.58 -14.86 -30.14
CA ILE A 348 14.15 -14.77 -28.79
C ILE A 348 15.67 -14.50 -28.77
N ARG A 349 16.42 -14.99 -29.77
CA ARG A 349 17.87 -14.76 -29.91
C ARG A 349 18.25 -13.28 -29.92
N TRP A 350 17.46 -12.42 -30.57
CA TRP A 350 17.73 -11.00 -30.65
C TRP A 350 17.43 -10.29 -29.33
N ILE A 351 16.38 -10.73 -28.63
CA ILE A 351 16.03 -10.23 -27.30
C ILE A 351 17.13 -10.56 -26.30
N ILE A 352 17.60 -11.82 -26.28
CA ILE A 352 18.70 -12.26 -25.41
C ILE A 352 19.98 -11.50 -25.72
N MET A 353 20.30 -11.30 -27.02
CA MET A 353 21.50 -10.57 -27.43
C MET A 353 21.44 -9.09 -26.97
N ALA A 354 20.31 -8.41 -27.20
CA ALA A 354 20.10 -7.03 -26.77
C ALA A 354 20.15 -6.90 -25.24
N TRP A 355 19.52 -7.84 -24.53
CA TRP A 355 19.56 -7.90 -23.07
C TRP A 355 20.99 -8.10 -22.54
N GLY A 356 21.74 -9.03 -23.14
CA GLY A 356 23.14 -9.31 -22.81
C GLY A 356 24.02 -8.07 -23.01
N ILE A 357 23.95 -7.45 -24.19
CA ILE A 357 24.69 -6.22 -24.49
C ILE A 357 24.36 -5.14 -23.45
N ASN A 358 23.08 -4.89 -23.18
CA ASN A 358 22.67 -3.91 -22.17
C ASN A 358 23.23 -4.26 -20.78
N LYS A 359 23.18 -5.53 -20.36
CA LYS A 359 23.68 -5.96 -19.05
C LYS A 359 25.19 -5.77 -18.91
N PHE A 360 25.97 -6.16 -19.92
CA PHE A 360 27.43 -6.01 -19.90
C PHE A 360 27.88 -4.55 -20.04
N THR A 361 27.15 -3.72 -20.78
CA THR A 361 27.52 -2.30 -21.02
C THR A 361 26.92 -1.32 -20.00
N LYS A 362 25.92 -1.72 -19.20
CA LYS A 362 25.20 -0.81 -18.27
C LYS A 362 26.12 -0.06 -17.31
N LYS A 363 27.05 -0.79 -16.68
CA LYS A 363 27.99 -0.24 -15.69
C LYS A 363 29.10 0.59 -16.33
N LEU A 364 29.44 0.31 -17.59
CA LEU A 364 30.38 1.11 -18.37
C LEU A 364 29.77 2.45 -18.78
N ARG A 365 28.49 2.45 -19.17
CA ARG A 365 27.78 3.68 -19.57
C ARG A 365 27.43 4.57 -18.37
N ASN A 366 27.03 3.99 -17.25
CA ASN A 366 26.62 4.70 -16.04
C ASN A 366 27.36 4.17 -14.79
N PRO A 367 28.47 4.80 -14.38
CA PRO A 367 29.27 4.35 -13.23
C PRO A 367 28.51 4.31 -11.90
N HIS A 368 27.52 5.18 -11.71
CA HIS A 368 26.68 5.25 -10.50
C HIS A 368 25.41 4.37 -10.56
N PHE A 369 25.34 3.43 -11.50
CA PHE A 369 24.18 2.55 -11.62
C PHE A 369 24.08 1.59 -10.42
N ILE A 370 22.99 1.71 -9.65
CA ILE A 370 22.67 0.80 -8.55
C ILE A 370 21.96 -0.43 -9.15
N PRO A 371 22.47 -1.66 -8.94
CA PRO A 371 21.81 -2.86 -9.44
C PRO A 371 20.45 -3.00 -8.75
N ASN A 372 19.42 -3.24 -9.55
CA ASN A 372 18.05 -3.39 -9.10
C ASN A 372 17.37 -4.53 -9.87
N ASN A 373 16.29 -5.05 -9.29
CA ASN A 373 15.42 -6.02 -9.95
C ASN A 373 14.10 -5.31 -10.27
N GLU A 374 13.87 -5.03 -11.55
CA GLU A 374 12.75 -4.23 -12.04
C GLU A 374 11.39 -4.84 -11.66
N LEU A 375 11.27 -6.18 -11.63
CA LEU A 375 10.06 -6.86 -11.20
C LEU A 375 9.81 -6.68 -9.70
N LEU A 376 10.84 -6.84 -8.87
CA LEU A 376 10.73 -6.62 -7.44
C LEU A 376 10.46 -5.15 -7.12
N ASP A 377 11.05 -4.22 -7.87
CA ASP A 377 10.78 -2.80 -7.74
C ASP A 377 9.31 -2.48 -8.07
N PHE A 378 8.76 -3.07 -9.14
CA PHE A 378 7.34 -2.96 -9.46
C PHE A 378 6.47 -3.53 -8.31
N LEU A 379 6.72 -4.76 -7.88
CA LEU A 379 5.94 -5.42 -6.84
C LEU A 379 6.06 -4.72 -5.48
N SER A 380 7.21 -4.10 -5.18
CA SER A 380 7.44 -3.34 -3.95
C SER A 380 6.53 -2.12 -3.78
N ARG A 381 5.85 -1.69 -4.85
CA ARG A 381 4.90 -0.57 -4.88
C ARG A 381 3.45 -0.99 -4.76
N VAL A 382 3.15 -2.24 -5.04
CA VAL A 382 1.84 -2.83 -4.78
C VAL A 382 1.72 -3.03 -3.27
N PRO A 383 0.65 -2.56 -2.62
CA PRO A 383 0.51 -2.75 -1.18
C PRO A 383 0.23 -4.22 -0.83
N CYS A 384 0.89 -4.72 0.21
CA CYS A 384 0.51 -6.00 0.83
C CYS A 384 -0.75 -5.85 1.70
N ASP A 385 -1.30 -6.96 2.21
CA ASP A 385 -2.57 -6.94 2.94
C ASP A 385 -2.47 -6.15 4.25
N GLN A 386 -1.31 -6.17 4.90
CA GLN A 386 -1.04 -5.37 6.09
C GLN A 386 -0.99 -3.87 5.78
N GLU A 387 -0.27 -3.46 4.72
CA GLU A 387 -0.19 -2.06 4.28
C GLU A 387 -1.58 -1.53 3.90
N MET A 388 -2.42 -2.36 3.27
CA MET A 388 -3.80 -1.98 2.96
C MET A 388 -4.62 -1.66 4.23
N ARG A 389 -4.43 -2.41 5.32
CA ARG A 389 -5.09 -2.13 6.62
C ARG A 389 -4.61 -0.80 7.20
N TRP A 390 -3.31 -0.51 7.12
CA TRP A 390 -2.76 0.78 7.54
C TRP A 390 -3.38 1.95 6.78
N TYR A 391 -3.61 1.78 5.48
CA TYR A 391 -4.23 2.81 4.62
C TYR A 391 -5.76 2.82 4.66
N SER A 392 -6.40 1.90 5.38
CA SER A 392 -7.85 1.86 5.51
C SER A 392 -8.34 3.05 6.34
N GLU A 393 -9.27 3.85 5.82
CA GLU A 393 -9.83 5.00 6.54
C GLU A 393 -10.90 4.51 7.55
N PHE A 394 -10.78 4.91 8.81
CA PHE A 394 -11.88 4.78 9.77
C PHE A 394 -12.90 5.90 9.54
N ARG A 395 -14.19 5.62 9.75
CA ARG A 395 -15.23 6.65 9.68
C ARG A 395 -14.96 7.74 10.73
N PRO A 396 -14.98 9.03 10.33
CA PRO A 396 -14.91 10.15 11.28
C PRO A 396 -16.09 10.10 12.26
N ASP A 397 -15.94 10.72 13.43
CA ASP A 397 -17.04 10.74 14.39
C ASP A 397 -18.22 11.59 13.88
N PRO A 398 -19.46 11.07 13.91
CA PRO A 398 -20.61 11.71 13.29
C PRO A 398 -20.96 13.07 13.89
N ALA A 399 -20.57 13.34 15.14
CA ALA A 399 -20.77 14.64 15.80
C ALA A 399 -20.03 15.82 15.13
N SER A 400 -19.13 15.55 14.18
CA SER A 400 -18.28 16.57 13.53
C SER A 400 -18.70 16.99 12.12
N ASN A 401 -19.66 16.29 11.51
CA ASN A 401 -20.16 16.64 10.16
C ASN A 401 -21.11 17.85 10.16
N ASN A 402 -21.73 18.17 11.31
CA ASN A 402 -22.67 19.30 11.42
C ASN A 402 -21.96 20.67 11.29
N ASP A 403 -20.68 20.75 11.61
CA ASP A 403 -19.90 22.00 11.54
C ASP A 403 -19.65 22.49 10.10
N ILE A 404 -19.60 21.57 9.12
CA ILE A 404 -19.29 21.91 7.72
C ILE A 404 -20.54 22.49 7.03
N SER A 405 -21.72 21.89 7.27
CA SER A 405 -22.98 22.39 6.72
C SER A 405 -23.36 23.76 7.27
N ASP A 406 -23.08 24.02 8.55
CA ASP A 406 -23.52 25.24 9.21
C ASP A 406 -22.67 26.46 8.80
N ARG A 407 -21.38 26.26 8.47
CA ARG A 407 -20.51 27.35 7.97
C ARG A 407 -20.72 27.67 6.49
N GLU A 408 -20.96 26.68 5.63
CA GLU A 408 -21.30 26.94 4.22
C GLU A 408 -22.67 27.62 4.06
N GLY A 409 -23.63 27.31 4.93
CA GLY A 409 -24.92 28.00 4.96
C GLY A 409 -24.83 29.46 5.42
N SER A 410 -23.87 29.78 6.29
CA SER A 410 -23.66 31.15 6.80
C SER A 410 -22.84 32.02 5.83
N ALA A 411 -21.88 31.44 5.09
CA ALA A 411 -21.08 32.16 4.09
C ALA A 411 -21.87 32.51 2.80
N ARG A 412 -22.95 31.79 2.49
CA ARG A 412 -23.86 32.11 1.37
C ARG A 412 -24.90 33.21 1.69
N LYS A 413 -24.98 33.67 2.94
CA LYS A 413 -25.98 34.65 3.41
C LYS A 413 -25.40 36.05 3.69
N ARG A 414 -24.17 36.35 3.27
CA ARG A 414 -23.57 37.69 3.39
C ARG A 414 -23.17 38.26 2.05
#